data_AF-A0A6G1QUH1-F1
#
_entry.id   AF-A0A6G1QUH1-F1
#
_cell.length_a   1.000
_cell.length_b   1.000
_cell.length_c   1.000
_cell.angle_alpha   90.00
_cell.angle_beta   90.00
_cell.angle_gamma   90.00
#
_symmetry.space_group_name_H-M   'P 1'
#
loop_
_entity.id
_entity.type
_entity.pdbx_description
1 polymer ?
#
loop_
_entity_poly.entity_id
_entity_poly.type
_entity_poly.pdbx_seq_one_letter_code
_entity_poly.pdbx_strand_id
1 'polypeptide(L)'
;MGHLTCAVFPRFLPAILILLYCIFDLSLSTELSFVTCGSVVKLLNLKHNVRLHSHDVRYGSGSGQQSVTGVTAVEDSNSYWSVRGTRDTFCHRGTAVKCGQTIRLTHVNTGRNLHSHYFTSPLSSHQEVSAFGEEGEGDHLDEWIVECGGSGWKREEAVRFRHRATDALLSVTGEQYGRPIHGQREVHAMLDTNQHNLWKAMEGIFMKPSDSPAGSRDYSHPHTEF
;
A
#
# COMPACT_ATOMS: atom_id res chain seq x y z
N MET A 1 16.38 -0.08 -74.39
CA MET A 1 15.31 -0.46 -73.43
C MET A 1 15.98 -0.85 -72.12
N GLY A 2 15.54 -0.27 -71.00
CA GLY A 2 15.93 -0.70 -69.65
C GLY A 2 16.63 0.36 -68.79
N HIS A 3 15.88 1.37 -68.31
CA HIS A 3 16.28 2.14 -67.13
C HIS A 3 15.85 1.37 -65.88
N LEU A 4 16.81 0.88 -65.09
CA LEU A 4 16.56 0.36 -63.74
C LEU A 4 16.47 1.54 -62.76
N THR A 5 15.26 1.80 -62.26
CA THR A 5 15.05 2.69 -61.12
C THR A 5 15.39 1.94 -59.83
N CYS A 6 16.44 2.40 -59.15
CA CYS A 6 16.85 1.92 -57.84
C CYS A 6 15.86 2.44 -56.79
N ALA A 7 15.01 1.55 -56.25
CA ALA A 7 14.12 1.88 -55.15
C ALA A 7 14.95 1.96 -53.85
N VAL A 8 15.21 3.17 -53.38
CA VAL A 8 15.79 3.43 -52.06
C VAL A 8 14.74 3.06 -51.01
N PHE A 9 14.79 1.84 -50.47
CA PHE A 9 14.02 1.48 -49.28
C PHE A 9 14.51 2.34 -48.10
N PRO A 10 13.65 3.10 -47.40
CA PRO A 10 14.10 3.93 -46.30
C PRO A 10 14.47 3.01 -45.14
N ARG A 11 15.76 2.93 -44.81
CA ARG A 11 16.30 2.23 -43.62
C ARG A 11 15.77 2.77 -42.27
N PHE A 12 14.89 3.75 -42.30
CA PHE A 12 14.33 4.45 -41.14
C PHE A 12 13.07 3.80 -40.56
N LEU A 13 12.29 3.04 -41.35
CA LEU A 13 11.08 2.36 -40.87
C LEU A 13 11.30 1.41 -39.68
N PRO A 14 12.32 0.52 -39.66
CA PRO A 14 12.54 -0.36 -38.52
C PRO A 14 13.01 0.40 -37.27
N ALA A 15 13.79 1.48 -37.43
CA ALA A 15 14.24 2.30 -36.30
C ALA A 15 13.08 3.08 -35.65
N ILE A 16 12.14 3.59 -36.45
CA ILE A 16 10.94 4.28 -35.95
C ILE A 16 10.02 3.27 -35.24
N LEU A 17 9.85 2.07 -35.79
CA LEU A 17 9.02 1.02 -35.17
C LEU A 17 9.60 0.55 -33.82
N ILE A 18 10.93 0.36 -33.76
CA ILE A 18 11.64 0.03 -32.51
C ILE A 18 11.49 1.16 -31.48
N LEU A 19 11.67 2.42 -31.91
CA LEU A 19 11.52 3.57 -31.02
C LEU A 19 10.09 3.68 -30.47
N LEU A 20 9.08 3.49 -31.32
CA LEU A 20 7.68 3.49 -30.91
C LEU A 20 7.36 2.35 -29.94
N TYR A 21 7.90 1.15 -30.19
CA TYR A 21 7.75 0.00 -29.29
C TYR A 21 8.41 0.26 -27.93
N CYS A 22 9.62 0.82 -27.91
CA CYS A 22 10.31 1.21 -26.68
C CYS A 22 9.56 2.29 -25.88
N ILE A 23 8.99 3.29 -26.56
CA ILE A 23 8.19 4.34 -25.91
C ILE A 23 6.91 3.75 -25.33
N PHE A 24 6.26 2.85 -26.06
CA PHE A 24 5.03 2.18 -25.60
C PHE A 24 5.31 1.28 -24.38
N ASP A 25 6.34 0.43 -24.43
CA ASP A 25 6.76 -0.41 -23.30
C ASP A 25 7.11 0.42 -22.05
N LEU A 26 7.79 1.56 -22.23
CA LEU A 26 8.13 2.45 -21.13
C LEU A 26 6.87 3.03 -20.47
N SER A 27 5.87 3.44 -21.25
CA SER A 27 4.62 4.00 -20.72
C SER A 27 3.78 2.98 -19.93
N LEU A 28 3.73 1.73 -20.40
CA LEU A 28 3.00 0.66 -19.70
C LEU A 28 3.72 0.25 -18.40
N SER A 29 5.05 0.21 -18.43
CA SER A 29 5.89 -0.05 -17.26
C SER A 29 5.69 1.02 -16.17
N THR A 30 5.54 2.29 -16.56
CA THR A 30 5.29 3.37 -15.60
C THR A 30 3.93 3.25 -14.91
N GLU A 31 2.87 2.86 -15.61
CA GLU A 31 1.53 2.67 -15.01
C GLU A 31 1.49 1.46 -14.06
N LEU A 32 2.18 0.36 -14.41
CA LEU A 32 2.31 -0.82 -13.56
C LEU A 32 3.20 -0.59 -12.33
N SER A 33 3.89 0.54 -12.23
CA SER A 33 4.79 0.83 -11.11
C SER A 33 4.06 1.32 -9.85
N PHE A 34 2.77 1.65 -9.91
CA PHE A 34 2.03 2.20 -8.77
C PHE A 34 1.31 1.13 -7.93
N VAL A 35 1.16 1.42 -6.64
CA VAL A 35 0.21 0.74 -5.76
C VAL A 35 -1.18 1.26 -6.09
N THR A 36 -2.12 0.36 -6.33
CA THR A 36 -3.49 0.68 -6.69
C THR A 36 -4.45 0.22 -5.60
N CYS A 37 -5.61 0.88 -5.49
CA CYS A 37 -6.65 0.45 -4.57
C CYS A 37 -7.16 -0.95 -4.92
N GLY A 38 -7.51 -1.70 -3.87
CA GLY A 38 -7.80 -3.12 -3.93
C GLY A 38 -6.56 -4.02 -3.96
N SER A 39 -5.34 -3.47 -4.09
CA SER A 39 -4.11 -4.26 -3.92
C SER A 39 -4.00 -4.80 -2.50
N VAL A 40 -3.36 -5.96 -2.37
CA VAL A 40 -3.03 -6.58 -1.09
C VAL A 40 -1.53 -6.62 -0.98
N VAL A 41 -0.96 -5.92 0.00
CA VAL A 41 0.47 -5.66 0.10
C VAL A 41 1.02 -6.05 1.47
N LYS A 42 2.32 -6.36 1.53
CA LYS A 42 3.12 -6.39 2.74
C LYS A 42 3.92 -5.09 2.81
N LEU A 43 3.90 -4.44 3.97
CA LEU A 43 4.61 -3.20 4.22
C LEU A 43 5.86 -3.50 5.03
N LEU A 44 7.04 -3.29 4.42
CA LEU A 44 8.33 -3.48 5.05
C LEU A 44 8.81 -2.16 5.68
N ASN A 45 9.12 -2.17 6.97
CA ASN A 45 9.86 -1.09 7.61
C ASN A 45 11.33 -1.15 7.21
N LEU A 46 11.85 -0.07 6.63
CA LEU A 46 13.19 -0.07 6.02
C LEU A 46 14.33 -0.09 7.05
N LYS A 47 14.11 0.49 8.23
CA LYS A 47 15.15 0.57 9.26
C LYS A 47 15.31 -0.76 10.01
N HIS A 48 14.19 -1.39 10.35
CA HIS A 48 14.17 -2.56 11.22
C HIS A 48 13.99 -3.89 10.49
N ASN A 49 13.77 -3.82 9.17
CA ASN A 49 13.58 -4.98 8.29
C ASN A 49 12.50 -5.94 8.80
N VAL A 50 11.35 -5.38 9.21
CA VAL A 50 10.17 -6.11 9.65
C VAL A 50 8.95 -5.72 8.84
N ARG A 51 8.03 -6.66 8.65
CA ARG A 51 6.75 -6.45 7.97
C ARG A 51 5.67 -6.11 8.97
N LEU A 52 4.82 -5.16 8.59
CA LEU A 52 3.62 -4.83 9.34
C LEU A 52 2.73 -6.06 9.45
N HIS A 53 2.33 -6.40 10.67
CA HIS A 53 1.71 -7.68 10.99
C HIS A 53 0.62 -7.50 12.05
N SER A 54 -0.42 -8.32 12.02
CA SER A 54 -1.40 -8.41 13.10
C SER A 54 -1.92 -9.84 13.27
N HIS A 55 -2.61 -10.14 14.37
CA HIS A 55 -3.02 -11.50 14.75
C HIS A 55 -4.15 -11.44 15.77
N ASP A 56 -4.71 -12.58 16.17
CA ASP A 56 -5.72 -12.63 17.24
C ASP A 56 -5.10 -12.62 18.65
N VAL A 57 -4.23 -11.64 18.90
CA VAL A 57 -3.73 -11.30 20.24
C VAL A 57 -4.07 -9.84 20.47
N ARG A 58 -4.43 -9.50 21.71
CA ARG A 58 -4.81 -8.14 22.12
C ARG A 58 -3.76 -7.55 23.04
N TYR A 59 -3.68 -6.23 23.06
CA TYR A 59 -2.88 -5.54 24.07
C TYR A 59 -3.45 -5.79 25.48
N GLY A 60 -2.56 -6.00 26.46
CA GLY A 60 -2.93 -6.06 27.88
C GLY A 60 -2.94 -4.69 28.57
N SER A 61 -2.54 -3.65 27.85
CA SER A 61 -2.49 -2.25 28.28
C SER A 61 -3.10 -1.36 27.18
N GLY A 62 -3.06 -0.03 27.39
CA GLY A 62 -3.57 0.92 26.41
C GLY A 62 -5.06 0.71 26.15
N SER A 63 -5.46 0.58 24.89
CA SER A 63 -6.86 0.42 24.50
C SER A 63 -7.42 -0.98 24.71
N GLY A 64 -6.55 -1.99 24.89
CA GLY A 64 -6.94 -3.40 24.90
C GLY A 64 -7.41 -3.96 23.55
N GLN A 65 -7.20 -3.21 22.45
CA GLN A 65 -7.55 -3.66 21.09
C GLN A 65 -6.57 -4.70 20.55
N GLN A 66 -6.86 -5.24 19.36
CA GLN A 66 -5.99 -6.22 18.69
C GLN A 66 -4.63 -5.60 18.38
N SER A 67 -3.56 -6.33 18.67
CA SER A 67 -2.20 -5.82 18.53
C SER A 67 -1.72 -5.79 17.09
N VAL A 68 -0.94 -4.75 16.77
CA VAL A 68 -0.18 -4.62 15.54
C VAL A 68 1.30 -4.64 15.88
N THR A 69 2.07 -5.39 15.10
CA THR A 69 3.47 -5.68 15.39
C THR A 69 4.31 -5.70 14.10
N GLY A 70 5.63 -5.78 14.27
CA GLY A 70 6.58 -6.01 13.19
C GLY A 70 7.18 -7.41 13.27
N VAL A 71 7.10 -8.19 12.18
CA VAL A 71 7.72 -9.53 12.10
C VAL A 71 8.79 -9.62 11.03
N THR A 72 9.83 -10.43 11.25
CA THR A 72 10.89 -10.66 10.26
C THR A 72 10.50 -11.70 9.20
N ALA A 73 9.50 -12.53 9.49
CA ALA A 73 9.03 -13.58 8.59
C ALA A 73 8.53 -13.00 7.26
N VAL A 74 9.07 -13.48 6.14
CA VAL A 74 8.73 -13.01 4.79
C VAL A 74 7.40 -13.60 4.33
N GLU A 75 7.19 -14.89 4.57
CA GLU A 75 6.07 -15.67 4.02
C GLU A 75 4.82 -15.68 4.91
N ASP A 76 4.77 -14.87 5.96
CA ASP A 76 3.63 -14.86 6.87
C ASP A 76 2.39 -14.24 6.20
N SER A 77 1.28 -14.98 6.22
CA SER A 77 -0.02 -14.53 5.70
C SER A 77 -0.63 -13.39 6.53
N ASN A 78 -0.32 -13.31 7.82
CA ASN A 78 -0.76 -12.25 8.74
C ASN A 78 -0.03 -10.90 8.51
N SER A 79 0.80 -10.83 7.48
CA SER A 79 1.45 -9.59 7.04
C SER A 79 0.76 -8.96 5.82
N TYR A 80 -0.35 -9.52 5.34
CA TYR A 80 -1.09 -8.98 4.20
C TYR A 80 -2.12 -7.92 4.63
N TRP A 81 -2.04 -6.76 3.98
CA TRP A 81 -2.93 -5.61 4.19
C TRP A 81 -3.56 -5.19 2.87
N SER A 82 -4.89 -5.09 2.84
CA SER A 82 -5.65 -4.57 1.71
C SER A 82 -5.68 -3.05 1.71
N VAL A 83 -5.34 -2.43 0.58
CA VAL A 83 -5.38 -0.98 0.37
C VAL A 83 -6.78 -0.57 -0.08
N ARG A 84 -7.48 0.20 0.73
CA ARG A 84 -8.87 0.64 0.48
C ARG A 84 -8.99 2.16 0.53
N GLY A 85 -10.02 2.69 -0.14
CA GLY A 85 -10.44 4.08 0.03
C GLY A 85 -11.10 4.31 1.39
N THR A 86 -11.38 5.57 1.70
CA THR A 86 -12.18 5.95 2.88
C THR A 86 -13.66 6.07 2.52
N ARG A 87 -14.52 6.37 3.49
CA ARG A 87 -15.94 6.66 3.22
C ARG A 87 -16.10 7.93 2.37
N ASP A 88 -15.29 8.95 2.63
CA ASP A 88 -15.34 10.25 1.94
C ASP A 88 -14.57 10.24 0.62
N THR A 89 -13.52 9.42 0.52
CA THR A 89 -12.66 9.32 -0.67
C THR A 89 -12.77 7.93 -1.26
N PHE A 90 -13.71 7.77 -2.19
CA PHE A 90 -13.91 6.50 -2.88
C PHE A 90 -12.66 6.15 -3.69
N CYS A 91 -12.20 4.91 -3.55
CA CYS A 91 -11.04 4.42 -4.30
C CYS A 91 -11.40 3.13 -5.02
N HIS A 92 -11.67 3.27 -6.32
CA HIS A 92 -12.03 2.13 -7.17
C HIS A 92 -10.84 1.18 -7.33
N ARG A 93 -11.14 -0.12 -7.39
CA ARG A 93 -10.12 -1.15 -7.63
C ARG A 93 -9.34 -0.85 -8.90
N GLY A 94 -8.01 -0.87 -8.82
CA GLY A 94 -7.11 -0.56 -9.93
C GLY A 94 -6.80 0.94 -10.10
N THR A 95 -7.45 1.84 -9.36
CA THR A 95 -7.05 3.25 -9.35
C THR A 95 -5.74 3.42 -8.58
N ALA A 96 -4.74 4.09 -9.17
CA ALA A 96 -3.47 4.38 -8.52
C ALA A 96 -3.66 5.28 -7.30
N VAL A 97 -2.99 4.95 -6.19
CA VAL A 97 -3.03 5.75 -4.96
C VAL A 97 -2.12 6.96 -5.12
N LYS A 98 -2.68 8.16 -4.99
CA LYS A 98 -1.92 9.42 -5.11
C LYS A 98 -1.12 9.72 -3.84
N CYS A 99 0.01 10.40 -3.98
CA CYS A 99 0.67 10.97 -2.80
C CYS A 99 -0.25 12.03 -2.16
N GLY A 100 -0.35 12.02 -0.84
CA GLY A 100 -1.30 12.82 -0.06
C GLY A 100 -2.72 12.24 0.01
N GLN A 101 -3.00 11.13 -0.67
CA GLN A 101 -4.31 10.49 -0.58
C GLN A 101 -4.51 9.81 0.78
N THR A 102 -5.71 9.96 1.33
CA THR A 102 -6.15 9.20 2.51
C THR A 102 -6.66 7.83 2.11
N ILE A 103 -6.19 6.80 2.80
CA ILE A 103 -6.56 5.40 2.60
C ILE A 103 -6.88 4.73 3.93
N ARG A 104 -7.42 3.51 3.85
CA ARG A 104 -7.43 2.53 4.95
C ARG A 104 -6.57 1.33 4.57
N LEU A 105 -5.90 0.77 5.57
CA LEU A 105 -5.17 -0.49 5.45
C LEU A 105 -5.91 -1.55 6.28
N THR A 106 -6.53 -2.53 5.61
CA THR A 106 -7.30 -3.57 6.30
C THR A 106 -6.50 -4.87 6.36
N HIS A 107 -6.24 -5.38 7.56
CA HIS A 107 -5.56 -6.66 7.77
C HIS A 107 -6.42 -7.80 7.20
N VAL A 108 -5.87 -8.53 6.23
CA VAL A 108 -6.64 -9.49 5.41
C VAL A 108 -7.27 -10.59 6.25
N ASN A 109 -6.50 -11.19 7.17
CA ASN A 109 -6.95 -12.39 7.88
C ASN A 109 -7.98 -12.10 8.98
N THR A 110 -8.03 -10.87 9.50
CA THR A 110 -8.94 -10.49 10.60
C THR A 110 -10.05 -9.53 10.18
N GLY A 111 -9.95 -8.95 8.98
CA GLY A 111 -10.86 -7.90 8.52
C GLY A 111 -10.75 -6.58 9.28
N ARG A 112 -9.78 -6.41 10.19
CA ARG A 112 -9.63 -5.19 11.00
C ARG A 112 -8.80 -4.13 10.29
N ASN A 113 -9.09 -2.86 10.52
CA ASN A 113 -8.33 -1.74 9.99
C ASN A 113 -7.13 -1.39 10.87
N LEU A 114 -6.04 -0.96 10.26
CA LEU A 114 -4.95 -0.31 10.96
C LEU A 114 -5.47 0.99 11.57
N HIS A 115 -5.34 1.11 12.88
CA HIS A 115 -6.01 2.12 13.69
C HIS A 115 -5.02 2.81 14.63
N SER A 116 -5.27 4.06 14.97
CA SER A 116 -4.49 4.75 15.99
C SER A 116 -5.30 5.83 16.70
N HIS A 117 -4.88 6.16 17.92
CA HIS A 117 -5.65 6.98 18.85
C HIS A 117 -4.76 7.44 20.01
N TYR A 118 -5.29 8.29 20.90
CA TYR A 118 -4.55 8.84 22.04
C TYR A 118 -4.41 7.86 23.22
N PHE A 119 -4.06 6.61 22.93
CA PHE A 119 -3.58 5.65 23.93
C PHE A 119 -2.07 5.52 23.84
N THR A 120 -1.44 5.19 24.96
CA THR A 120 0.00 4.98 25.05
C THR A 120 0.37 3.59 24.55
N SER A 121 1.41 3.50 23.72
CA SER A 121 1.89 2.23 23.16
C SER A 121 2.50 1.34 24.27
N PRO A 122 2.41 0.00 24.14
CA PRO A 122 2.70 -0.88 25.27
C PRO A 122 4.15 -0.91 25.77
N LEU A 123 5.15 -0.64 24.93
CA LEU A 123 6.57 -0.82 25.28
C LEU A 123 7.35 0.50 25.34
N SER A 124 7.08 1.43 24.42
CA SER A 124 7.91 2.64 24.26
C SER A 124 7.24 3.94 24.67
N SER A 125 5.99 3.87 25.16
CA SER A 125 5.20 5.03 25.56
C SER A 125 4.92 6.07 24.46
N HIS A 126 4.96 5.64 23.19
CA HIS A 126 4.52 6.45 22.05
C HIS A 126 2.99 6.37 21.88
N GLN A 127 2.46 6.76 20.72
CA GLN A 127 1.04 6.61 20.41
C GLN A 127 0.75 5.16 19.97
N GLU A 128 -0.26 4.52 20.56
CA GLU A 128 -0.65 3.14 20.24
C GLU A 128 -1.16 3.03 18.80
N VAL A 129 -0.69 2.00 18.09
CA VAL A 129 -1.25 1.56 16.81
C VAL A 129 -1.84 0.17 17.03
N SER A 130 -3.07 -0.03 16.59
CA SER A 130 -3.86 -1.24 16.84
C SER A 130 -4.57 -1.69 15.56
N ALA A 131 -5.26 -2.83 15.65
CA ALA A 131 -6.19 -3.30 14.64
C ALA A 131 -7.63 -3.20 15.19
N PHE A 132 -8.48 -2.41 14.55
CA PHE A 132 -9.82 -2.06 15.02
C PHE A 132 -10.91 -2.34 13.98
N GLY A 133 -12.16 -2.37 14.41
CA GLY A 133 -13.30 -2.59 13.53
C GLY A 133 -13.49 -4.06 13.13
N GLU A 134 -14.26 -4.26 12.06
CA GLU A 134 -14.64 -5.58 11.53
C GLU A 134 -14.97 -5.47 10.03
N GLU A 135 -14.51 -6.44 9.23
CA GLU A 135 -14.73 -6.48 7.77
C GLU A 135 -14.34 -5.22 6.97
N GLY A 136 -13.39 -4.43 7.48
CA GLY A 136 -12.94 -3.17 6.93
C GLY A 136 -13.80 -1.97 7.34
N GLU A 137 -14.87 -2.22 8.09
CA GLU A 137 -15.69 -1.18 8.72
C GLU A 137 -15.09 -0.76 10.06
N GLY A 138 -15.14 0.54 10.30
CA GLY A 138 -14.63 1.20 11.50
C GLY A 138 -14.90 2.70 11.39
N ASP A 139 -14.01 3.54 11.89
CA ASP A 139 -14.24 4.99 12.04
C ASP A 139 -13.16 5.85 11.34
N HIS A 140 -13.10 7.12 11.70
CA HIS A 140 -12.17 8.09 11.10
C HIS A 140 -10.74 7.96 11.63
N LEU A 141 -10.51 7.16 12.67
CA LEU A 141 -9.20 6.84 13.25
C LEU A 141 -8.54 5.64 12.56
N ASP A 142 -9.17 5.10 11.53
CA ASP A 142 -8.61 4.11 10.61
C ASP A 142 -7.91 4.75 9.40
N GLU A 143 -7.89 6.08 9.32
CA GLU A 143 -7.51 6.83 8.13
C GLU A 143 -6.04 7.25 8.15
N TRP A 144 -5.31 6.87 7.09
CA TRP A 144 -3.88 7.15 6.94
C TRP A 144 -3.62 7.89 5.63
N ILE A 145 -2.86 8.96 5.70
CA ILE A 145 -2.39 9.73 4.54
C ILE A 145 -1.08 9.12 4.06
N VAL A 146 -1.02 8.78 2.77
CA VAL A 146 0.19 8.25 2.13
C VAL A 146 1.11 9.39 1.75
N GLU A 147 2.29 9.47 2.38
CA GLU A 147 3.28 10.51 2.10
C GLU A 147 4.41 9.95 1.23
N CYS A 148 4.56 10.50 0.02
CA CYS A 148 5.57 10.10 -0.95
C CYS A 148 6.01 11.28 -1.83
N GLY A 149 7.18 11.15 -2.47
CA GLY A 149 7.85 12.26 -3.17
C GLY A 149 7.39 12.53 -4.62
N GLY A 150 6.39 11.80 -5.12
CA GLY A 150 5.92 11.88 -6.51
C GLY A 150 4.44 12.22 -6.65
N SER A 151 3.86 11.90 -7.81
CA SER A 151 2.42 12.04 -8.04
C SER A 151 1.59 10.89 -7.45
N GLY A 152 2.22 9.73 -7.21
CA GLY A 152 1.56 8.53 -6.71
C GLY A 152 2.50 7.62 -5.94
N TRP A 153 1.91 6.75 -5.15
CA TRP A 153 2.62 5.75 -4.37
C TRP A 153 3.17 4.65 -5.30
N LYS A 154 4.44 4.77 -5.65
CA LYS A 154 5.14 3.76 -6.43
C LYS A 154 5.54 2.58 -5.56
N ARG A 155 5.45 1.38 -6.14
CA ARG A 155 6.01 0.15 -5.59
C ARG A 155 7.51 0.34 -5.40
N GLU A 156 8.07 -0.32 -4.39
CA GLU A 156 9.51 -0.26 -4.08
C GLU A 156 10.07 1.11 -3.67
N GLU A 157 9.30 2.19 -3.71
CA GLU A 157 9.70 3.50 -3.18
C GLU A 157 9.35 3.62 -1.69
N ALA A 158 10.18 4.37 -0.98
CA ALA A 158 9.98 4.63 0.44
C ALA A 158 8.84 5.64 0.64
N VAL A 159 7.91 5.30 1.53
CA VAL A 159 6.75 6.13 1.88
C VAL A 159 6.60 6.23 3.39
N ARG A 160 5.78 7.18 3.84
CA ARG A 160 5.27 7.22 5.22
C ARG A 160 3.76 7.14 5.23
N PHE A 161 3.22 6.67 6.33
CA PHE A 161 1.78 6.70 6.60
C PHE A 161 1.56 7.60 7.80
N ARG A 162 0.97 8.78 7.54
CA ARG A 162 0.58 9.71 8.61
C ARG A 162 -0.85 9.44 9.02
N HIS A 163 -1.07 9.17 10.29
CA HIS A 163 -2.39 9.01 10.85
C HIS A 163 -3.15 10.33 10.72
N ARG A 164 -4.30 10.33 10.04
CA ARG A 164 -5.00 11.57 9.65
C ARG A 164 -5.49 12.37 10.85
N ALA A 165 -5.95 11.70 11.91
CA ALA A 165 -6.56 12.38 13.05
C ALA A 165 -5.52 12.95 14.05
N THR A 166 -4.31 12.39 14.12
CA THR A 166 -3.31 12.75 15.14
C THR A 166 -1.98 13.24 14.58
N ASP A 167 -1.82 13.24 13.26
CA ASP A 167 -0.58 13.56 12.55
C ASP A 167 0.63 12.67 12.86
N ALA A 168 0.46 11.63 13.67
CA ALA A 168 1.53 10.71 14.03
C ALA A 168 1.85 9.74 12.88
N LEU A 169 3.13 9.46 12.67
CA LEU A 169 3.63 8.60 11.60
C LEU A 169 3.74 7.16 12.08
N LEU A 170 3.19 6.22 11.30
CA LEU A 170 3.34 4.78 11.53
C LEU A 170 4.83 4.42 11.61
N SER A 171 5.25 3.81 12.71
CA SER A 171 6.65 3.65 13.07
C SER A 171 6.91 2.30 13.74
N VAL A 172 8.18 1.88 13.69
CA VAL A 172 8.69 0.74 14.44
C VAL A 172 9.95 1.19 15.19
N THR A 173 10.09 0.78 16.45
CA THR A 173 11.36 0.90 17.19
C THR A 173 11.96 -0.47 17.49
N GLY A 174 13.06 -0.50 18.26
CA GLY A 174 13.84 -1.71 18.52
C GLY A 174 13.19 -2.67 19.52
N GLU A 175 12.16 -2.19 20.22
CA GLU A 175 11.48 -2.80 21.34
C GLU A 175 10.70 -4.03 20.86
N GLN A 176 10.80 -5.11 21.63
CA GLN A 176 10.26 -6.41 21.27
C GLN A 176 9.39 -6.96 22.37
N TYR A 177 8.30 -7.61 21.99
CA TYR A 177 7.41 -8.29 22.91
C TYR A 177 8.00 -9.60 23.41
N GLY A 178 7.62 -9.96 24.64
CA GLY A 178 7.78 -11.29 25.19
C GLY A 178 6.65 -12.24 24.76
N ARG A 179 6.33 -13.23 25.62
CA ARG A 179 5.20 -14.14 25.36
C ARG A 179 3.86 -13.38 25.34
N PRO A 180 2.87 -13.82 24.55
CA PRO A 180 2.89 -14.97 23.64
C PRO A 180 3.54 -14.70 22.27
N ILE A 181 3.86 -13.44 21.95
CA ILE A 181 4.32 -12.97 20.63
C ILE A 181 5.82 -12.64 20.64
N HIS A 182 6.61 -13.57 21.18
CA HIS A 182 8.02 -13.36 21.48
C HIS A 182 8.83 -12.93 20.25
N GLY A 183 9.58 -11.84 20.40
CA GLY A 183 10.51 -11.34 19.38
C GLY A 183 9.84 -10.49 18.29
N GLN A 184 8.52 -10.34 18.30
CA GLN A 184 7.84 -9.37 17.43
C GLN A 184 8.14 -7.96 17.91
N ARG A 185 8.38 -7.03 16.98
CA ARG A 185 8.67 -5.63 17.28
C ARG A 185 7.40 -4.84 17.56
N GLU A 186 7.49 -3.86 18.45
CA GLU A 186 6.41 -2.87 18.63
C GLU A 186 6.25 -2.03 17.36
N VAL A 187 5.00 -1.94 16.90
CA VAL A 187 4.56 -0.91 15.96
C VAL A 187 3.80 0.13 16.77
N HIS A 188 4.10 1.40 16.55
CA HIS A 188 3.45 2.53 17.21
C HIS A 188 3.41 3.72 16.25
N ALA A 189 2.88 4.87 16.68
CA ALA A 189 2.94 6.10 15.93
C ALA A 189 3.68 7.20 16.71
N MET A 190 4.47 8.01 16.00
CA MET A 190 5.21 9.13 16.58
C MET A 190 5.26 10.33 15.64
N LEU A 191 5.39 11.54 16.17
CA LEU A 191 5.35 12.78 15.39
C LEU A 191 6.65 13.03 14.59
N ASP A 192 7.78 12.60 15.13
CA ASP A 192 9.09 12.91 14.53
C ASP A 192 9.31 12.15 13.22
N THR A 193 9.66 12.89 12.17
CA THR A 193 10.06 12.33 10.89
C THR A 193 11.49 11.80 10.96
N ASN A 194 11.69 10.50 10.76
CA ASN A 194 13.03 9.89 10.75
C ASN A 194 13.06 8.59 9.93
N GLN A 195 14.02 7.70 10.18
CA GLN A 195 14.15 6.42 9.45
C GLN A 195 13.19 5.34 9.96
N HIS A 196 12.67 5.46 11.17
CA HIS A 196 11.78 4.47 11.80
C HIS A 196 10.36 4.48 11.23
N ASN A 197 9.96 5.58 10.57
CA ASN A 197 8.67 5.71 9.87
C ASN A 197 8.75 5.51 8.35
N LEU A 198 9.88 5.01 7.82
CA LEU A 198 9.98 4.69 6.41
C LEU A 198 9.52 3.27 6.13
N TRP A 199 8.51 3.15 5.27
CA TRP A 199 7.92 1.90 4.83
C TRP A 199 8.06 1.73 3.31
N LYS A 200 7.92 0.50 2.85
CA LYS A 200 7.91 0.15 1.43
C LYS A 200 6.94 -0.98 1.16
N ALA A 201 6.14 -0.86 0.11
CA ALA A 201 5.38 -1.98 -0.42
C ALA A 201 6.31 -2.86 -1.24
N MET A 202 6.63 -4.05 -0.73
CA MET A 202 7.60 -5.00 -1.29
C MET A 202 6.92 -6.20 -1.94
N GLU A 203 6.10 -6.92 -1.15
CA GLU A 203 5.42 -8.14 -1.59
C GLU A 203 3.92 -7.92 -1.66
N GLY A 204 3.24 -8.67 -2.53
CA GLY A 204 1.78 -8.60 -2.57
C GLY A 204 1.17 -8.99 -3.90
N ILE A 205 -0.16 -8.90 -3.93
CA ILE A 205 -0.98 -8.99 -5.13
C ILE A 205 -1.38 -7.57 -5.49
N PHE A 206 -0.72 -7.03 -6.51
CA PHE A 206 -1.00 -5.68 -7.01
C PHE A 206 -2.07 -5.73 -8.09
N MET A 207 -3.13 -4.93 -7.91
CA MET A 207 -4.19 -4.86 -8.91
C MET A 207 -3.69 -4.13 -10.15
N LYS A 208 -4.01 -4.67 -11.32
CA LYS A 208 -3.73 -4.01 -12.60
C LYS A 208 -4.42 -2.63 -12.61
N PRO A 209 -3.72 -1.57 -13.08
CA PRO A 209 -4.35 -0.29 -13.35
C PRO A 209 -5.61 -0.46 -14.21
N SER A 210 -6.67 0.28 -13.89
CA SER A 210 -7.91 0.27 -14.69
C SER A 210 -7.73 1.13 -15.95
N ASP A 211 -8.06 0.58 -17.12
CA ASP A 211 -7.96 1.29 -18.41
C ASP A 211 -9.00 2.43 -18.57
N SER A 212 -9.95 2.54 -17.64
CA SER A 212 -10.97 3.59 -17.62
C SER A 212 -10.65 4.60 -16.51
N PRO A 213 -10.54 5.90 -16.81
CA PRO A 213 -10.50 6.91 -15.76
C PRO A 213 -11.78 6.82 -14.92
N ALA A 214 -11.64 7.03 -13.61
CA ALA A 214 -12.72 6.94 -12.64
C ALA A 214 -14.02 7.59 -13.17
N GLY A 215 -15.08 6.80 -13.34
CA GLY A 215 -16.43 7.31 -13.62
C GLY A 215 -17.13 6.83 -14.90
N SER A 216 -16.53 5.98 -15.75
CA SER A 216 -17.25 5.41 -16.91
C SER A 216 -17.39 3.88 -16.79
N ARG A 217 -18.40 3.43 -16.03
CA ARG A 217 -18.97 2.10 -16.26
C ARG A 217 -20.43 2.27 -16.59
N ASP A 218 -20.71 2.20 -17.88
CA ASP A 218 -22.04 2.05 -18.43
C ASP A 218 -22.57 0.67 -17.98
N TYR A 219 -23.71 0.65 -17.26
CA TYR A 219 -24.38 -0.56 -16.83
C TYR A 219 -25.15 -1.14 -18.02
N SER A 220 -24.47 -1.84 -18.92
CA SER A 220 -25.16 -2.58 -19.99
C SER A 220 -24.41 -3.86 -20.39
N HIS A 221 -24.34 -4.81 -19.48
CA HIS A 221 -24.24 -6.21 -19.89
C HIS A 221 -25.32 -7.04 -19.20
N PRO A 222 -26.31 -7.57 -19.93
CA PRO A 222 -27.24 -8.52 -19.37
C PRO A 222 -26.49 -9.83 -19.11
N HIS A 223 -26.45 -10.24 -17.85
CA HIS A 223 -25.99 -11.57 -17.48
C HIS A 223 -27.01 -12.59 -17.98
N THR A 224 -26.67 -13.31 -19.05
CA THR A 224 -27.26 -14.63 -19.31
C THR A 224 -26.46 -15.66 -18.55
N GLU A 225 -27.06 -16.21 -17.49
CA GLU A 225 -26.59 -17.41 -16.81
C GLU A 225 -26.90 -18.64 -17.68
N PHE A 226 -25.96 -19.58 -17.75
CA PHE A 226 -26.16 -20.98 -18.14
C PHE A 226 -26.01 -21.85 -16.90
#